data_AF-A0A137PHN0-F1
#
_entry.id   AF-A0A137PHN0-F1
#
_cell.length_a   1.000
_cell.length_b   1.000
_cell.length_c   1.000
_cell.angle_alpha   90.00
_cell.angle_beta   90.00
_cell.angle_gamma   90.00
#
_symmetry.space_group_name_H-M   'P 1'
#
loop_
_entity.id
_entity.type
_entity.pdbx_description
1 polymer ?
#
loop_
_entity_poly.entity_id
_entity_poly.type
_entity_poly.pdbx_seq_one_letter_code
_entity_poly.pdbx_strand_id
1 'polypeptide(L)'
;MGIEDLIKSDLLTLYNKGLSETEAHVEISKLRYKDRISQKTVNKYFEGFRANERSLGDDITKTSRKNMSKLAMLAGISQTTISRKIKQLNSSGERVKYVSKKHRLKFSDEFIIDLVNKNPGHSISELADITNISKSAICSRIKQLNSRGEKLNYTGKKREYKYTDEFLINLINENPDLNMSELAKLANATTNSIFQRIKRINSEGVKVNYIIKSPVPSFTDEFLRNLIIKNPDLSIESLAKLIDTSNSLIVYRLRDIKSKVEGEGCSDNHMSKFSDENLIEMISENPDFSLKKLSKLLGTSPTTIGNRIKKINSEGERVRYISKDFPKDKVETCDLQNPKSKLSDEFLIDLVIENPGFGVKELAKLADTSVRVISIRLKQIDWIKARTNYNNNNSAFVAKSSD
;
A
#
# COMPACT_ATOMS: atom_id res chain seq x y z
N MET A 1 -32.83 -16.79 16.95
CA MET A 1 -32.06 -16.53 15.72
C MET A 1 -32.99 -15.79 14.76
N GLY A 2 -32.59 -14.63 14.24
CA GLY A 2 -33.45 -13.84 13.36
C GLY A 2 -33.66 -14.52 12.01
N ILE A 3 -34.75 -14.20 11.32
CA ILE A 3 -35.05 -14.73 9.98
C ILE A 3 -33.93 -14.41 8.97
N GLU A 4 -33.28 -13.25 9.15
CA GLU A 4 -32.14 -12.82 8.33
C GLU A 4 -30.92 -13.72 8.50
N ASP A 5 -30.62 -14.13 9.74
CA ASP A 5 -29.49 -15.01 10.05
C ASP A 5 -29.72 -16.41 9.50
N LEU A 6 -30.96 -16.90 9.56
CA LEU A 6 -31.37 -18.18 8.98
C LEU A 6 -31.21 -18.18 7.46
N ILE A 7 -31.79 -17.19 6.76
CA ILE A 7 -31.65 -17.05 5.30
C ILE A 7 -30.17 -16.94 4.90
N LYS A 8 -29.38 -16.18 5.66
CA LYS A 8 -27.94 -16.00 5.38
C LYS A 8 -27.14 -17.28 5.56
N SER A 9 -27.41 -18.06 6.61
CA SER A 9 -26.78 -19.35 6.86
C SER A 9 -27.09 -20.36 5.76
N ASP A 10 -28.36 -20.41 5.33
CA ASP A 10 -28.82 -21.33 4.30
C ASP A 10 -28.27 -20.94 2.92
N LEU A 11 -28.25 -19.65 2.58
CA LEU A 11 -27.58 -19.14 1.37
C LEU A 11 -26.12 -19.56 1.32
N LEU A 12 -25.39 -19.38 2.44
CA LEU A 12 -23.99 -19.74 2.51
C LEU A 12 -23.77 -21.25 2.32
N THR A 13 -24.66 -22.07 2.87
CA THR A 13 -24.63 -23.52 2.71
C THR A 13 -24.86 -23.94 1.26
N LEU A 14 -25.83 -23.34 0.57
CA LEU A 14 -26.11 -23.63 -0.85
C LEU A 14 -24.99 -23.15 -1.77
N TYR A 15 -24.39 -21.99 -1.50
CA TYR A 15 -23.20 -21.53 -2.23
C TYR A 15 -21.99 -22.45 -2.02
N ASN A 16 -21.81 -22.99 -0.81
CA ASN A 16 -20.77 -23.97 -0.55
C ASN A 16 -20.98 -25.30 -1.30
N LYS A 17 -22.23 -25.63 -1.62
CA LYS A 17 -22.60 -26.76 -2.50
C LYS A 17 -22.43 -26.45 -4.00
N GLY A 18 -22.02 -25.23 -4.35
CA GLY A 18 -21.74 -24.83 -5.73
C GLY A 18 -22.95 -24.33 -6.53
N LEU A 19 -24.09 -24.10 -5.89
CA LEU A 19 -25.26 -23.56 -6.58
C LEU A 19 -25.02 -22.11 -7.01
N SER A 20 -25.57 -21.74 -8.16
CA SER A 20 -25.62 -20.35 -8.61
C SER A 20 -26.57 -19.51 -7.75
N GLU A 21 -26.44 -18.18 -7.82
CA GLU A 21 -27.27 -17.22 -7.08
C GLU A 21 -28.77 -17.46 -7.31
N THR A 22 -29.18 -17.63 -8.56
CA THR A 22 -30.57 -17.89 -8.93
C THR A 22 -31.08 -19.22 -8.39
N GLU A 23 -30.28 -20.29 -8.47
CA GLU A 23 -30.65 -21.61 -7.96
C GLU A 23 -30.76 -21.61 -6.44
N ALA A 24 -29.80 -20.98 -5.75
CA ALA A 24 -29.81 -20.87 -4.29
C ALA A 24 -31.04 -20.08 -3.79
N HIS A 25 -31.42 -19.01 -4.49
CA HIS A 25 -32.60 -18.21 -4.12
C HIS A 25 -33.90 -19.00 -4.32
N VAL A 26 -33.99 -19.76 -5.42
CA VAL A 26 -35.15 -20.64 -5.69
C VAL A 26 -35.23 -21.74 -4.62
N GLU A 27 -34.11 -22.39 -4.29
CA GLU A 27 -34.09 -23.43 -3.25
C GLU A 27 -34.49 -22.90 -1.87
N ILE A 28 -34.01 -21.73 -1.47
CA ILE A 28 -34.43 -21.12 -0.20
C ILE A 28 -35.89 -20.75 -0.19
N SER A 29 -36.44 -20.29 -1.32
CA SER A 29 -37.87 -20.00 -1.41
C SER A 29 -38.76 -21.25 -1.29
N LYS A 30 -38.20 -22.45 -1.54
CA LYS A 30 -38.88 -23.74 -1.33
C LYS A 30 -38.75 -24.25 0.10
N LEU A 31 -37.73 -23.82 0.85
CA LEU A 31 -37.57 -24.19 2.25
C LEU A 31 -38.78 -23.66 3.04
N ARG A 32 -39.51 -24.58 3.69
CA ARG A 32 -40.69 -24.25 4.48
C ARG A 32 -40.29 -23.61 5.80
N TYR A 33 -39.86 -22.35 5.75
CA TYR A 33 -39.91 -21.52 6.94
C TYR A 33 -41.37 -21.38 7.37
N LYS A 34 -41.60 -21.29 8.69
CA LYS A 34 -42.93 -21.29 9.31
C LYS A 34 -43.85 -20.22 8.70
N ASP A 35 -43.25 -19.15 8.19
CA ASP A 35 -43.87 -18.12 7.37
C ASP A 35 -43.35 -18.28 5.94
N ARG A 36 -44.22 -18.45 4.93
CA ARG A 36 -43.83 -18.62 3.52
C ARG A 36 -42.98 -17.43 3.05
N ILE A 37 -41.66 -17.54 3.09
CA ILE A 37 -40.76 -16.48 2.64
C ILE A 37 -40.80 -16.43 1.11
N SER A 38 -41.34 -15.36 0.57
CA SER A 38 -41.37 -15.17 -0.88
C SER A 38 -39.94 -15.04 -1.45
N GLN A 39 -39.73 -15.47 -2.69
CA GLN A 39 -38.47 -15.25 -3.41
C GLN A 39 -38.08 -13.77 -3.45
N LYS A 40 -39.07 -12.87 -3.53
CA LYS A 40 -38.87 -11.41 -3.47
C LYS A 40 -38.24 -10.96 -2.14
N THR A 41 -38.65 -11.59 -1.04
CA THR A 41 -38.08 -11.34 0.30
C THR A 41 -36.62 -11.82 0.38
N VAL A 42 -36.32 -13.01 -0.17
CA VAL A 42 -34.94 -13.54 -0.24
C VAL A 42 -34.03 -12.60 -1.03
N ASN A 43 -34.50 -12.12 -2.20
CA ASN A 43 -33.75 -11.17 -3.03
C ASN A 43 -33.46 -9.85 -2.29
N LYS A 44 -34.46 -9.30 -1.59
CA LYS A 44 -34.31 -8.06 -0.81
C LYS A 44 -33.23 -8.18 0.28
N TYR A 45 -33.20 -9.30 0.99
CA TYR A 45 -32.15 -9.55 1.99
C TYR A 45 -30.78 -9.71 1.37
N PHE A 46 -30.69 -10.40 0.24
CA PHE A 46 -29.45 -10.57 -0.49
C PHE A 46 -28.85 -9.23 -0.97
N GLU A 47 -29.68 -8.34 -1.51
CA GLU A 47 -29.28 -6.98 -1.89
C GLU A 47 -28.77 -6.19 -0.69
N GLY A 48 -29.43 -6.30 0.47
CA GLY A 48 -28.99 -5.71 1.73
C GLY A 48 -27.62 -6.22 2.19
N PHE A 49 -27.35 -7.51 2.01
CA PHE A 49 -26.03 -8.08 2.32
C PHE A 49 -24.93 -7.56 1.39
N ARG A 50 -25.22 -7.37 0.09
CA ARG A 50 -24.24 -6.79 -0.86
C ARG A 50 -23.96 -5.31 -0.59
N ALA A 51 -24.98 -4.54 -0.23
CA ALA A 51 -24.85 -3.09 -0.03
C ALA A 51 -23.88 -2.72 1.11
N ASN A 52 -23.78 -3.58 2.14
CA ASN A 52 -23.01 -3.31 3.36
C ASN A 52 -21.51 -3.73 3.31
N GLU A 53 -21.01 -4.38 2.24
CA GLU A 53 -19.61 -4.86 2.13
C GLU A 53 -18.70 -4.02 1.18
N ARG A 54 -18.75 -2.67 1.20
CA ARG A 54 -17.99 -1.80 0.27
C ARG A 54 -16.52 -1.46 0.64
N SER A 55 -15.75 -2.31 1.32
CA SER A 55 -14.31 -2.07 1.55
C SER A 55 -13.46 -3.33 1.33
N LEU A 56 -13.27 -3.68 0.05
CA LEU A 56 -12.65 -4.96 -0.29
C LEU A 56 -11.74 -4.92 -1.53
N GLY A 57 -11.47 -3.75 -2.10
CA GLY A 57 -10.65 -3.61 -3.30
C GLY A 57 -9.16 -3.88 -3.06
N ASP A 58 -8.61 -3.44 -1.91
CA ASP A 58 -7.16 -3.32 -1.74
C ASP A 58 -6.48 -4.59 -1.17
N ASP A 59 -7.24 -5.47 -0.50
CA ASP A 59 -6.71 -6.70 0.13
C ASP A 59 -6.73 -7.93 -0.80
N ILE A 60 -7.20 -7.79 -2.05
CA ILE A 60 -7.37 -8.87 -3.04
C ILE A 60 -6.03 -9.46 -3.52
N THR A 61 -4.94 -8.70 -3.45
CA THR A 61 -3.68 -9.03 -4.15
C THR A 61 -2.80 -10.06 -3.43
N LYS A 62 -2.96 -10.28 -2.12
CA LYS A 62 -2.07 -11.18 -1.34
C LYS A 62 -2.55 -12.64 -1.29
N THR A 63 -3.85 -12.88 -1.20
CA THR A 63 -4.42 -14.25 -1.05
C THR A 63 -4.50 -15.00 -2.38
N SER A 64 -4.58 -14.28 -3.50
CA SER A 64 -4.56 -14.87 -4.85
C SER A 64 -3.24 -15.60 -5.15
N ARG A 65 -2.12 -15.14 -4.59
CA ARG A 65 -0.80 -15.76 -4.84
C ARG A 65 -0.70 -17.18 -4.30
N LYS A 66 -1.20 -17.47 -3.09
CA LYS A 66 -1.11 -18.82 -2.48
C LYS A 66 -1.96 -19.85 -3.22
N ASN A 67 -3.16 -19.49 -3.64
CA ASN A 67 -4.03 -20.40 -4.41
C ASN A 67 -3.49 -20.65 -5.82
N MET A 68 -2.89 -19.64 -6.44
CA MET A 68 -2.28 -19.78 -7.76
C MET A 68 -1.03 -20.68 -7.74
N SER A 69 -0.28 -20.70 -6.63
CA SER A 69 0.86 -21.62 -6.46
C SER A 69 0.43 -23.08 -6.40
N LYS A 70 -0.70 -23.38 -5.75
CA LYS A 70 -1.23 -24.76 -5.67
C LYS A 70 -1.79 -25.21 -7.03
N LEU A 71 -2.50 -24.31 -7.74
CA LEU A 71 -2.93 -24.53 -9.11
C LEU A 71 -1.76 -24.76 -10.07
N ALA A 72 -0.68 -23.97 -9.92
CA ALA A 72 0.56 -24.12 -10.67
C ALA A 72 1.19 -25.51 -10.48
N MET A 73 1.30 -25.93 -9.23
CA MET A 73 1.80 -27.26 -8.89
C MET A 73 0.93 -28.39 -9.49
N LEU A 74 -0.40 -28.31 -9.36
CA LEU A 74 -1.31 -29.33 -9.88
C LEU A 74 -1.33 -29.40 -11.42
N ALA A 75 -1.19 -28.27 -12.10
CA ALA A 75 -1.19 -28.20 -13.56
C ALA A 75 0.21 -28.43 -14.16
N GLY A 76 1.25 -28.62 -13.35
CA GLY A 76 2.63 -28.78 -13.83
C GLY A 76 3.19 -27.57 -14.59
N ILE A 77 2.66 -26.37 -14.33
CA ILE A 77 3.04 -25.14 -15.05
C ILE A 77 3.27 -23.97 -14.09
N SER A 78 4.01 -22.96 -14.54
CA SER A 78 4.35 -21.82 -13.67
C SER A 78 3.12 -20.96 -13.33
N GLN A 79 3.14 -20.37 -12.13
CA GLN A 79 2.11 -19.45 -11.64
C GLN A 79 1.86 -18.28 -12.60
N THR A 80 2.93 -17.78 -13.23
CA THR A 80 2.86 -16.69 -14.22
C THR A 80 2.12 -17.13 -15.49
N THR A 81 2.33 -18.37 -15.94
CA THR A 81 1.62 -18.94 -17.09
C THR A 81 0.13 -19.07 -16.83
N ILE A 82 -0.26 -19.58 -15.65
CA ILE A 82 -1.67 -19.64 -15.24
C ILE A 82 -2.29 -18.25 -15.17
N SER A 83 -1.62 -17.29 -14.54
CA SER A 83 -2.13 -15.92 -14.44
C SER A 83 -2.29 -15.27 -15.81
N ARG A 84 -1.35 -15.50 -16.74
CA ARG A 84 -1.43 -15.00 -18.12
C ARG A 84 -2.61 -15.62 -18.86
N LYS A 85 -2.81 -16.93 -18.75
CA LYS A 85 -3.96 -17.62 -19.36
C LYS A 85 -5.29 -17.14 -18.79
N ILE A 86 -5.42 -16.97 -17.47
CA ILE A 86 -6.63 -16.41 -16.84
C ILE A 86 -6.91 -15.00 -17.37
N LYS A 87 -5.88 -14.15 -17.52
CA LYS A 87 -6.04 -12.81 -18.09
C LYS A 87 -6.48 -12.85 -19.55
N GLN A 88 -5.91 -13.75 -20.35
CA GLN A 88 -6.28 -13.94 -21.75
C GLN A 88 -7.74 -14.38 -21.87
N LEU A 89 -8.16 -15.39 -21.09
CA LEU A 89 -9.55 -15.86 -21.05
C LEU A 89 -10.52 -14.74 -20.63
N ASN A 90 -10.16 -13.95 -19.62
CA ASN A 90 -10.99 -12.82 -19.20
C ASN A 90 -11.06 -11.68 -20.23
N SER A 91 -10.09 -11.62 -21.16
CA SER A 91 -10.07 -10.62 -22.24
C SER A 91 -10.87 -11.07 -23.46
N SER A 92 -11.07 -12.37 -23.66
CA SER A 92 -11.85 -12.95 -24.77
C SER A 92 -13.36 -13.01 -24.50
N GLY A 93 -13.87 -12.30 -23.49
CA GLY A 93 -15.29 -12.27 -23.12
C GLY A 93 -15.76 -13.44 -22.25
N GLU A 94 -15.03 -14.56 -22.25
CA GLU A 94 -15.29 -15.73 -21.42
C GLU A 94 -14.71 -15.51 -20.02
N ARG A 95 -15.47 -14.80 -19.18
CA ARG A 95 -15.04 -14.48 -17.81
C ARG A 95 -15.02 -15.74 -16.96
N VAL A 96 -13.84 -16.25 -16.68
CA VAL A 96 -13.64 -17.24 -15.61
C VAL A 96 -14.00 -16.54 -14.31
N LYS A 97 -15.21 -16.80 -13.79
CA LYS A 97 -15.64 -16.34 -12.47
C LYS A 97 -14.83 -17.07 -11.41
N TYR A 98 -13.60 -16.60 -11.18
CA TYR A 98 -12.81 -17.05 -10.05
C TYR A 98 -13.46 -16.51 -8.78
N VAL A 99 -14.34 -17.32 -8.18
CA VAL A 99 -14.83 -17.06 -6.83
C VAL A 99 -13.66 -17.35 -5.91
N SER A 100 -12.85 -16.33 -5.61
CA SER A 100 -11.85 -16.46 -4.57
C SER A 100 -12.61 -16.86 -3.31
N LYS A 101 -12.45 -18.09 -2.82
CA LYS A 101 -13.05 -18.51 -1.55
C LYS A 101 -12.51 -17.56 -0.48
N LYS A 102 -13.36 -16.58 -0.15
CA LYS A 102 -13.46 -15.72 1.03
C LYS A 102 -13.25 -16.47 2.33
N HIS A 103 -12.24 -17.32 2.50
CA HIS A 103 -11.85 -17.78 3.84
C HIS A 103 -11.11 -16.62 4.54
N ARG A 104 -11.83 -15.52 4.79
CA ARG A 104 -11.65 -14.84 6.06
C ARG A 104 -12.09 -15.88 7.07
N LEU A 105 -11.15 -16.62 7.65
CA LEU A 105 -11.41 -17.24 8.94
C LEU A 105 -11.78 -16.06 9.84
N LYS A 106 -13.09 -15.79 9.94
CA LYS A 106 -13.64 -14.79 10.85
C LYS A 106 -13.56 -15.46 12.21
N PHE A 107 -12.36 -15.49 12.78
CA PHE A 107 -12.25 -15.76 14.19
C PHE A 107 -12.78 -14.54 14.91
N SER A 108 -13.62 -14.79 15.92
CA SER A 108 -14.25 -13.75 16.70
C SER A 108 -13.22 -13.07 17.60
N ASP A 109 -13.58 -11.90 18.15
CA ASP A 109 -12.71 -11.20 19.09
C ASP A 109 -12.51 -12.04 20.36
N GLU A 110 -13.58 -12.70 20.80
CA GLU A 110 -13.62 -13.63 21.93
C GLU A 110 -12.65 -14.80 21.73
N PHE A 111 -12.56 -15.34 20.51
CA PHE A 111 -11.60 -16.42 20.22
C PHE A 111 -10.15 -15.98 20.44
N ILE A 112 -9.77 -14.76 20.04
CA ILE A 112 -8.40 -14.26 20.23
C ILE A 112 -8.13 -13.93 21.69
N ILE A 113 -9.12 -13.40 22.40
CA ILE A 113 -9.05 -13.15 23.84
C ILE A 113 -8.83 -14.46 24.59
N ASP A 114 -9.65 -15.47 24.32
CA ASP A 114 -9.54 -16.80 24.92
C ASP A 114 -8.19 -17.45 24.60
N LEU A 115 -7.75 -17.36 23.34
CA LEU A 115 -6.49 -17.93 22.89
C LEU A 115 -5.31 -17.34 23.67
N VAL A 116 -5.28 -16.01 23.84
CA VAL A 116 -4.22 -15.32 24.59
C VAL A 116 -4.31 -15.63 26.08
N ASN A 117 -5.50 -15.58 26.67
CA ASN A 117 -5.68 -15.79 28.11
C ASN A 117 -5.39 -17.22 28.55
N LYS A 118 -5.71 -18.22 27.70
CA LYS A 118 -5.36 -19.63 27.93
C LYS A 118 -3.86 -19.90 27.75
N ASN A 119 -3.13 -19.00 27.09
CA ASN A 119 -1.73 -19.19 26.70
C ASN A 119 -0.87 -17.93 26.98
N PRO A 120 -0.84 -17.39 28.21
CA PRO A 120 -0.19 -16.10 28.49
C PRO A 120 1.33 -16.12 28.24
N GLY A 121 1.94 -17.31 28.20
CA GLY A 121 3.34 -17.52 27.88
C GLY A 121 3.65 -17.79 26.40
N HIS A 122 2.67 -17.80 25.48
CA HIS A 122 2.96 -18.13 24.08
C HIS A 122 3.26 -16.87 23.26
N SER A 123 4.25 -16.96 22.39
CA SER A 123 4.55 -15.97 21.36
C SER A 123 3.50 -16.00 20.24
N ILE A 124 3.37 -14.92 19.46
CA ILE A 124 2.51 -14.88 18.26
C ILE A 124 2.79 -16.06 17.32
N SER A 125 4.03 -16.57 17.27
CA SER A 125 4.36 -17.72 16.45
C SER A 125 3.66 -18.97 16.95
N GLU A 126 3.79 -19.27 18.23
CA GLU A 126 3.20 -20.48 18.81
C GLU A 126 1.66 -20.38 18.79
N LEU A 127 1.09 -19.19 19.04
CA LEU A 127 -0.35 -18.96 18.87
C LEU A 127 -0.83 -19.20 17.43
N ALA A 128 -0.02 -18.81 16.44
CA ALA A 128 -0.29 -19.06 15.03
C ALA A 128 -0.26 -20.55 14.69
N ASP A 129 0.69 -21.28 15.26
CA ASP A 129 0.85 -22.71 15.05
C ASP A 129 -0.32 -23.50 15.68
N ILE A 130 -0.74 -23.12 16.91
CA ILE A 130 -1.91 -23.72 17.60
C ILE A 130 -3.21 -23.55 16.80
N THR A 131 -3.41 -22.38 16.20
CA THR A 131 -4.67 -22.03 15.55
C THR A 131 -4.69 -22.23 14.05
N ASN A 132 -3.54 -22.58 13.46
CA ASN A 132 -3.33 -22.56 12.01
C ASN A 132 -3.71 -21.22 11.36
N ILE A 133 -3.54 -20.12 12.09
CA ILE A 133 -3.79 -18.74 11.63
C ILE A 133 -2.44 -18.08 11.35
N SER A 134 -2.36 -17.23 10.33
CA SER A 134 -1.11 -16.50 10.08
C SER A 134 -0.71 -15.59 11.25
N LYS A 135 0.59 -15.57 11.59
CA LYS A 135 1.20 -14.69 12.61
C LYS A 135 0.76 -13.23 12.47
N SER A 136 0.73 -12.72 11.24
CA SER A 136 0.29 -11.36 10.94
C SER A 136 -1.17 -11.12 11.29
N ALA A 137 -2.07 -12.09 11.03
CA ALA A 137 -3.50 -11.93 11.33
C ALA A 137 -3.76 -11.87 12.84
N ILE A 138 -3.11 -12.75 13.62
CA ILE A 138 -3.19 -12.71 15.09
C ILE A 138 -2.64 -11.37 15.62
N CYS A 139 -1.44 -10.97 15.17
CA CYS A 139 -0.83 -9.71 15.60
C CYS A 139 -1.70 -8.49 15.28
N SER A 140 -2.24 -8.42 14.06
CA SER A 140 -3.15 -7.34 13.66
C SER A 140 -4.41 -7.33 14.51
N ARG A 141 -4.99 -8.50 14.84
CA ARG A 141 -6.20 -8.55 15.66
C ARG A 141 -5.95 -8.14 17.11
N ILE A 142 -4.87 -8.60 17.71
CA ILE A 142 -4.45 -8.18 19.06
C ILE A 142 -4.26 -6.65 19.12
N LYS A 143 -3.62 -6.06 18.11
CA LYS A 143 -3.47 -4.59 18.02
C LYS A 143 -4.82 -3.88 17.92
N GLN A 144 -5.75 -4.40 17.12
CA GLN A 144 -7.10 -3.84 17.00
C GLN A 144 -7.86 -3.90 18.32
N LEU A 145 -7.82 -5.05 19.01
CA LEU A 145 -8.44 -5.23 20.34
C LEU A 145 -7.90 -4.23 21.35
N ASN A 146 -6.57 -4.13 21.48
CA ASN A 146 -5.94 -3.16 22.38
C ASN A 146 -6.29 -1.70 22.04
N SER A 147 -6.44 -1.36 20.75
CA SER A 147 -6.84 0.00 20.34
C SER A 147 -8.29 0.35 20.68
N ARG A 148 -9.15 -0.65 20.91
CA ARG A 148 -10.55 -0.46 21.30
C ARG A 148 -10.76 -0.35 22.81
N GLY A 149 -9.68 -0.45 23.61
CA GLY A 149 -9.76 -0.44 25.07
C GLY A 149 -10.00 -1.81 25.70
N GLU A 150 -10.28 -2.84 24.90
CA GLU A 150 -10.22 -4.24 25.31
C GLU A 150 -8.74 -4.65 25.45
N LYS A 151 -8.12 -4.23 26.55
CA LYS A 151 -6.72 -4.51 26.84
C LYS A 151 -6.53 -6.01 27.05
N LEU A 152 -6.09 -6.70 26.00
CA LEU A 152 -5.50 -8.01 26.15
C LEU A 152 -4.24 -7.87 27.00
N ASN A 153 -4.09 -8.72 28.01
CA ASN A 153 -2.82 -8.85 28.73
C ASN A 153 -1.78 -9.62 27.89
N TYR A 154 -1.72 -9.32 26.59
CA TYR A 154 -0.68 -9.80 25.70
C TYR A 154 0.48 -8.81 25.77
N THR A 155 1.34 -8.98 26.78
CA THR A 155 2.65 -8.35 26.80
C THR A 155 3.50 -9.07 25.78
N GLY A 156 3.33 -8.69 24.51
CA GLY A 156 3.92 -9.45 23.41
C GLY A 156 5.36 -9.76 23.71
N LYS A 157 5.67 -11.07 23.83
CA LYS A 157 6.96 -11.52 24.35
C LYS A 157 8.03 -10.75 23.59
N LYS A 158 8.72 -9.85 24.31
CA LYS A 158 9.94 -9.26 23.79
C LYS A 158 10.76 -10.47 23.39
N ARG A 159 11.23 -10.52 22.15
CA ARG A 159 12.16 -11.58 21.77
C ARG A 159 13.28 -11.49 22.78
N GLU A 160 13.36 -12.46 23.68
CA GLU A 160 14.49 -12.59 24.56
C GLU A 160 15.67 -12.76 23.62
N TYR A 161 16.53 -11.76 23.60
CA TYR A 161 17.76 -11.85 22.84
C TYR A 161 18.52 -13.02 23.48
N LYS A 162 19.01 -13.95 22.66
CA LYS A 162 19.79 -15.09 23.14
C LYS A 162 21.10 -14.68 23.84
N TYR A 163 21.42 -13.39 23.83
CA TYR A 163 22.64 -12.81 24.34
C TYR A 163 22.32 -11.52 25.12
N THR A 164 23.09 -11.31 26.19
CA THR A 164 23.01 -10.10 27.02
C THR A 164 23.83 -8.96 26.40
N ASP A 165 23.73 -7.75 26.96
CA ASP A 165 24.56 -6.64 26.52
C ASP A 165 26.04 -6.89 26.84
N GLU A 166 26.32 -7.45 28.02
CA GLU A 166 27.67 -7.79 28.49
C GLU A 166 28.34 -8.80 27.57
N PHE A 167 27.60 -9.85 27.16
CA PHE A 167 28.12 -10.81 26.19
C PHE A 167 28.52 -10.14 24.88
N LEU A 168 27.67 -9.25 24.35
CA LEU A 168 27.95 -8.58 23.07
C LEU A 168 29.12 -7.59 23.17
N ILE A 169 29.22 -6.88 24.30
CA ILE A 169 30.33 -5.96 24.58
C ILE A 169 31.65 -6.74 24.65
N ASN A 170 31.69 -7.84 25.40
CA ASN A 170 32.87 -8.69 25.51
C ASN A 170 33.25 -9.29 24.16
N LEU A 171 32.28 -9.81 23.41
CA LEU A 171 32.50 -10.37 22.08
C LEU A 171 33.17 -9.36 21.12
N ILE A 172 32.74 -8.09 21.16
CA ILE A 172 33.31 -7.02 20.34
C ILE A 172 34.70 -6.62 20.81
N ASN A 173 34.91 -6.49 22.13
CA ASN A 173 36.19 -6.10 22.70
C ASN A 173 37.28 -7.16 22.50
N GLU A 174 36.91 -8.44 22.58
CA GLU A 174 37.80 -9.58 22.35
C GLU A 174 38.11 -9.76 20.86
N ASN A 175 37.25 -9.27 19.96
CA ASN A 175 37.37 -9.49 18.53
C ASN A 175 37.13 -8.19 17.74
N PRO A 176 37.97 -7.15 17.93
CA PRO A 176 37.77 -5.85 17.29
C PRO A 176 37.79 -5.95 15.76
N ASP A 177 38.39 -7.00 15.20
CA ASP A 177 38.53 -7.24 13.76
C ASP A 177 37.31 -7.80 13.04
N LEU A 178 36.34 -8.30 13.79
CA LEU A 178 35.16 -8.91 13.19
C LEU A 178 34.20 -7.88 12.60
N ASN A 179 33.65 -8.22 11.45
CA ASN A 179 32.55 -7.49 10.86
C ASN A 179 31.20 -7.94 11.46
N MET A 180 30.14 -7.20 11.13
CA MET A 180 28.79 -7.44 11.68
C MET A 180 28.26 -8.85 11.38
N SER A 181 28.65 -9.44 10.23
CA SER A 181 28.24 -10.79 9.85
C SER A 181 28.91 -11.86 10.70
N GLU A 182 30.19 -11.67 11.03
CA GLU A 182 30.94 -12.60 11.87
C GLU A 182 30.45 -12.53 13.32
N LEU A 183 30.26 -11.32 13.85
CA LEU A 183 29.63 -11.11 15.16
C LEU A 183 28.26 -11.78 15.25
N ALA A 184 27.44 -11.66 14.21
CA ALA A 184 26.13 -12.30 14.14
C ALA A 184 26.22 -13.83 14.15
N LYS A 185 27.20 -14.42 13.45
CA LYS A 185 27.45 -15.87 13.48
C LYS A 185 27.84 -16.33 14.89
N LEU A 186 28.79 -15.64 15.54
CA LEU A 186 29.25 -15.99 16.89
C LEU A 186 28.14 -15.84 17.95
N ALA A 187 27.31 -14.82 17.84
CA ALA A 187 26.18 -14.60 18.74
C ALA A 187 24.93 -15.43 18.41
N ASN A 188 24.99 -16.29 17.38
CA ASN A 188 23.83 -17.03 16.85
C ASN A 188 22.60 -16.13 16.63
N ALA A 189 22.85 -14.99 15.99
CA ALA A 189 21.93 -13.88 15.82
C ALA A 189 21.90 -13.41 14.35
N THR A 190 20.99 -12.48 14.04
CA THR A 190 21.01 -11.81 12.74
C THR A 190 21.88 -10.56 12.80
N THR A 191 22.50 -10.18 11.68
CA THR A 191 23.30 -8.95 11.56
C THR A 191 22.53 -7.71 12.01
N ASN A 192 21.27 -7.58 11.59
CA ASN A 192 20.41 -6.48 12.02
C ASN A 192 20.13 -6.53 13.52
N SER A 193 19.94 -7.71 14.12
CA SER A 193 19.76 -7.83 15.58
C SER A 193 20.99 -7.34 16.34
N ILE A 194 22.20 -7.68 15.89
CA ILE A 194 23.45 -7.21 16.51
C ILE A 194 23.59 -5.70 16.32
N PHE A 195 23.42 -5.19 15.09
CA PHE A 195 23.50 -3.77 14.80
C PHE A 195 22.56 -2.92 15.67
N GLN A 196 21.29 -3.32 15.75
CA GLN A 196 20.30 -2.61 16.56
C GLN A 196 20.63 -2.70 18.07
N ARG A 197 21.21 -3.83 18.53
CA ARG A 197 21.64 -3.98 19.93
C ARG A 197 22.81 -3.04 20.24
N ILE A 198 23.85 -3.01 19.41
CA ILE A 198 25.00 -2.10 19.55
C ILE A 198 24.52 -0.65 19.60
N LYS A 199 23.62 -0.26 18.68
CA LYS A 199 23.04 1.09 18.65
C LYS A 199 22.32 1.45 19.96
N ARG A 200 21.57 0.49 20.53
CA ARG A 200 20.90 0.67 21.82
C ARG A 200 21.89 0.79 22.97
N ILE A 201 22.87 -0.09 23.08
CA ILE A 201 23.92 -0.03 24.13
C ILE A 201 24.60 1.34 24.12
N ASN A 202 25.00 1.81 22.92
CA ASN A 202 25.61 3.12 22.75
C ASN A 202 24.69 4.29 23.14
N SER A 203 23.37 4.16 22.96
CA SER A 203 22.41 5.19 23.37
C SER A 203 22.16 5.22 24.88
N GLU A 204 22.44 4.13 25.59
CA GLU A 204 22.32 4.02 27.06
C GLU A 204 23.58 4.50 27.79
N GLY A 205 24.55 5.06 27.06
CA GLY A 205 25.78 5.66 27.61
C GLY A 205 26.97 4.70 27.71
N VAL A 206 26.76 3.40 27.51
CA VAL A 206 27.83 2.41 27.42
C VAL A 206 28.43 2.46 26.02
N LYS A 207 29.63 3.02 25.88
CA LYS A 207 30.29 3.13 24.57
C LYS A 207 30.95 1.81 24.19
N VAL A 208 30.31 1.08 23.28
CA VAL A 208 30.93 -0.03 22.57
C VAL A 208 31.86 0.55 21.49
N ASN A 209 33.15 0.24 21.55
CA ASN A 209 34.13 0.69 20.56
C ASN A 209 34.05 -0.14 19.26
N TYR A 210 32.85 -0.23 18.69
CA TYR A 210 32.63 -0.91 17.41
C TYR A 210 32.63 0.12 16.28
N ILE A 211 33.65 0.06 15.43
CA ILE A 211 33.67 0.78 14.16
C ILE A 211 32.92 -0.08 13.16
N ILE A 212 31.96 0.49 12.45
CA ILE A 212 31.20 -0.26 11.43
C ILE A 212 32.16 -0.70 10.33
N LYS A 213 32.59 -1.96 10.40
CA LYS A 213 33.30 -2.64 9.33
C LYS A 213 32.27 -3.03 8.29
N SER A 214 32.31 -2.37 7.14
CA SER A 214 31.54 -2.82 5.99
C SER A 214 31.92 -4.28 5.73
N PRO A 215 30.96 -5.22 5.64
CA PRO A 215 31.25 -6.63 5.42
C PRO A 215 31.96 -6.87 4.09
N VAL A 216 31.91 -5.89 3.19
CA VAL A 216 32.69 -5.86 1.97
C VAL A 216 33.73 -4.76 2.14
N PRO A 217 35.03 -5.02 1.96
CA PRO A 217 35.99 -3.94 1.72
C PRO A 217 35.39 -3.05 0.64
N SER A 218 35.20 -1.77 0.90
CA SER A 218 34.74 -0.87 -0.15
C SER A 218 35.84 -0.82 -1.20
N PHE A 219 35.76 -1.68 -2.20
CA PHE A 219 36.64 -1.61 -3.33
C PHE A 219 36.34 -0.30 -4.06
N THR A 220 37.40 0.40 -4.45
CA THR A 220 37.28 1.63 -5.20
C THR A 220 36.87 1.32 -6.63
N ASP A 221 36.22 2.27 -7.28
CA ASP A 221 35.89 2.17 -8.71
C ASP A 221 37.17 1.91 -9.54
N GLU A 222 38.30 2.49 -9.12
CA GLU A 222 39.62 2.28 -9.70
C GLU A 222 40.11 0.83 -9.54
N PHE A 223 39.95 0.23 -8.36
CA PHE A 223 40.30 -1.18 -8.14
C PHE A 223 39.50 -2.10 -9.07
N LEU A 224 38.18 -1.91 -9.15
CA LEU A 224 37.32 -2.74 -10.01
C LEU A 224 37.66 -2.55 -11.49
N ARG A 225 37.97 -1.32 -11.91
CA ARG A 225 38.44 -1.01 -13.27
C ARG A 225 39.75 -1.71 -13.58
N ASN A 226 40.74 -1.62 -12.70
CA ASN A 226 42.04 -2.26 -12.88
C ASN A 226 41.92 -3.79 -12.92
N LEU A 227 41.02 -4.36 -12.13
CA LEU A 227 40.77 -5.79 -12.10
C LEU A 227 40.21 -6.31 -13.44
N ILE A 228 39.29 -5.55 -14.05
CA ILE A 228 38.71 -5.87 -15.37
C ILE A 228 39.72 -5.69 -16.48
N ILE A 229 40.50 -4.60 -16.46
CA ILE A 229 41.55 -4.37 -17.47
C ILE A 229 42.57 -5.51 -17.45
N LYS A 230 42.96 -6.00 -16.26
CA LYS A 230 43.91 -7.10 -16.13
C LYS A 230 43.33 -8.46 -16.52
N ASN A 231 42.00 -8.62 -16.52
CA ASN A 231 41.34 -9.91 -16.71
C ASN A 231 40.03 -9.73 -17.50
N PRO A 232 40.09 -9.39 -18.80
CA PRO A 232 38.91 -9.04 -19.59
C PRO A 232 37.92 -10.21 -19.73
N ASP A 233 38.37 -11.46 -19.59
CA ASP A 233 37.55 -12.66 -19.72
C ASP A 233 36.85 -13.08 -18.42
N LEU A 234 37.07 -12.37 -17.30
CA LEU A 234 36.41 -12.70 -16.04
C LEU A 234 34.90 -12.47 -16.13
N SER A 235 34.14 -13.52 -15.85
CA SER A 235 32.69 -13.40 -15.64
C SER A 235 32.38 -12.57 -14.39
N ILE A 236 31.19 -11.96 -14.35
CA ILE A 236 30.69 -11.19 -13.20
C ILE A 236 30.70 -12.04 -11.92
N GLU A 237 30.38 -13.33 -12.03
CA GLU A 237 30.41 -14.25 -10.90
C GLU A 237 31.84 -14.46 -10.37
N SER A 238 32.81 -14.56 -11.26
CA SER A 238 34.22 -14.72 -10.88
C SER A 238 34.76 -13.44 -10.24
N LEU A 239 34.40 -12.26 -10.76
CA LEU A 239 34.71 -10.97 -10.13
C LEU A 239 34.10 -10.86 -8.74
N ALA A 240 32.84 -11.25 -8.59
CA ALA A 240 32.13 -11.19 -7.31
C ALA A 240 32.77 -12.12 -6.27
N LYS A 241 33.14 -13.34 -6.64
CA LYS A 241 33.89 -14.26 -5.76
C LYS A 241 35.26 -13.71 -5.39
N LEU A 242 35.98 -13.13 -6.35
CA LEU A 242 37.33 -12.60 -6.12
C LEU A 242 37.34 -11.40 -5.17
N ILE A 243 36.29 -10.57 -5.20
CA ILE A 243 36.15 -9.37 -4.35
C ILE A 243 35.33 -9.65 -3.07
N ASP A 244 34.92 -10.91 -2.87
CA ASP A 244 34.01 -11.34 -1.80
C ASP A 244 32.77 -10.44 -1.68
N THR A 245 32.04 -10.29 -2.79
CA THR A 245 30.85 -9.46 -2.87
C THR A 245 29.73 -10.10 -3.69
N SER A 246 28.58 -9.43 -3.75
CA SER A 246 27.44 -9.92 -4.54
C SER A 246 27.56 -9.55 -6.01
N ASN A 247 27.12 -10.45 -6.90
CA ASN A 247 27.01 -10.18 -8.35
C ASN A 247 26.23 -8.90 -8.63
N SER A 248 25.15 -8.65 -7.87
CA SER A 248 24.33 -7.43 -8.01
C SER A 248 25.11 -6.16 -7.73
N LEU A 249 26.00 -6.16 -6.74
CA LEU A 249 26.82 -4.98 -6.43
C LEU A 249 27.86 -4.74 -7.52
N ILE A 250 28.50 -5.80 -8.04
CA ILE A 250 29.41 -5.69 -9.18
C ILE A 250 28.68 -5.09 -10.39
N VAL A 251 27.52 -5.64 -10.78
CA VAL A 251 26.73 -5.13 -11.92
C VAL A 251 26.39 -3.65 -11.74
N TYR A 252 25.93 -3.28 -10.54
CA TYR A 252 25.59 -1.91 -10.21
C TYR A 252 26.81 -0.98 -10.33
N ARG A 253 27.94 -1.36 -9.73
CA ARG A 253 29.19 -0.59 -9.78
C ARG A 253 29.74 -0.48 -11.19
N LEU A 254 29.70 -1.54 -11.99
CA LEU A 254 30.14 -1.48 -13.38
C LEU A 254 29.27 -0.56 -14.23
N ARG A 255 27.97 -0.54 -13.98
CA ARG A 255 27.07 0.42 -14.61
C ARG A 255 27.44 1.86 -14.23
N ASP A 256 27.70 2.11 -12.96
CA ASP A 256 28.10 3.42 -12.43
C ASP A 256 29.49 3.87 -12.93
N ILE A 257 30.45 2.96 -13.04
CA ILE A 257 31.77 3.25 -13.62
C ILE A 257 31.64 3.55 -15.11
N LYS A 258 30.86 2.72 -15.84
CA LYS A 258 30.63 2.90 -17.27
C LYS A 258 29.98 4.25 -17.54
N SER A 259 28.97 4.64 -16.77
CA SER A 259 28.29 5.92 -16.92
C SER A 259 29.21 7.13 -16.64
N LYS A 260 30.16 7.01 -15.70
CA LYS A 260 31.19 8.04 -15.44
C LYS A 260 32.24 8.12 -16.54
N VAL A 261 32.70 7.00 -17.08
CA VAL A 261 33.73 6.94 -18.13
C VAL A 261 33.17 7.40 -19.48
N GLU A 262 31.92 7.04 -19.79
CA GLU A 262 31.20 7.49 -20.98
C GLU A 262 30.63 8.91 -20.81
N GLY A 263 31.25 9.72 -19.95
CA GLY A 263 30.83 11.04 -19.49
C GLY A 263 30.81 12.16 -20.53
N GLU A 264 30.34 11.92 -21.74
CA GLU A 264 29.44 12.83 -22.44
C GLU A 264 28.03 12.20 -22.45
N GLY A 265 27.31 12.25 -21.32
CA GLY A 265 25.84 12.24 -21.37
C GLY A 265 25.06 11.21 -20.52
N CYS A 266 25.61 10.59 -19.48
CA CYS A 266 24.79 9.80 -18.54
C CYS A 266 25.17 9.99 -17.08
N SER A 267 24.85 11.17 -16.53
CA SER A 267 24.61 11.25 -15.09
C SER A 267 23.35 10.46 -14.76
N ASP A 268 23.44 9.46 -13.89
CA ASP A 268 22.28 8.82 -13.25
C ASP A 268 21.60 9.72 -12.19
N ASN A 269 21.87 11.04 -12.25
CA ASN A 269 20.82 12.00 -12.03
C ASN A 269 19.96 12.00 -13.29
N HIS A 270 18.80 11.37 -13.22
CA HIS A 270 17.67 11.60 -14.13
C HIS A 270 17.13 13.05 -14.01
N MET A 271 18.00 14.05 -13.81
CA MET A 271 17.78 15.46 -14.06
C MET A 271 17.75 15.63 -15.56
N SER A 272 16.52 15.63 -16.06
CA SER A 272 16.06 16.18 -17.33
C SER A 272 17.09 16.27 -18.47
N LYS A 273 16.82 15.55 -19.57
CA LYS A 273 17.37 15.79 -20.92
C LYS A 273 17.16 17.23 -21.46
N PHE A 274 16.71 18.14 -20.62
CA PHE A 274 16.32 19.51 -20.92
C PHE A 274 16.69 20.38 -19.71
N SER A 275 17.19 21.58 -19.96
CA SER A 275 17.43 22.56 -18.91
C SER A 275 16.10 23.18 -18.45
N ASP A 276 16.11 23.86 -17.29
CA ASP A 276 14.91 24.59 -16.85
C ASP A 276 14.54 25.68 -17.86
N GLU A 277 15.54 26.32 -18.48
CA GLU A 277 15.38 27.31 -19.54
C GLU A 277 14.66 26.73 -20.75
N ASN A 278 15.07 25.55 -21.23
CA ASN A 278 14.44 24.89 -22.38
C ASN A 278 12.97 24.50 -22.08
N LEU A 279 12.68 24.04 -20.86
CA LEU A 279 11.29 23.77 -20.47
C LEU A 279 10.45 25.06 -20.36
N ILE A 280 11.02 26.14 -19.83
CA ILE A 280 10.36 27.46 -19.75
C ILE A 280 10.05 27.97 -21.15
N GLU A 281 11.04 27.96 -22.04
CA GLU A 281 10.95 28.38 -23.44
C GLU A 281 9.85 27.59 -24.15
N MET A 282 9.90 26.25 -24.11
CA MET A 282 8.88 25.40 -24.71
C MET A 282 7.46 25.67 -24.21
N ILE A 283 7.27 25.96 -22.91
CA ILE A 283 5.95 26.27 -22.35
C ILE A 283 5.48 27.66 -22.78
N SER A 284 6.40 28.64 -22.86
CA SER A 284 6.09 30.00 -23.28
C SER A 284 5.71 30.09 -24.76
N GLU A 285 6.43 29.37 -25.63
CA GLU A 285 6.13 29.28 -27.06
C GLU A 285 4.86 28.47 -27.35
N ASN A 286 4.55 27.51 -26.47
CA ASN A 286 3.44 26.58 -26.67
C ASN A 286 2.59 26.44 -25.39
N PRO A 287 1.91 27.50 -24.95
CA PRO A 287 1.09 27.48 -23.73
C PRO A 287 -0.03 26.43 -23.80
N ASP A 288 -0.35 25.99 -25.02
CA ASP A 288 -1.38 25.02 -25.26
C ASP A 288 -0.98 23.54 -25.11
N PHE A 289 0.32 23.24 -24.93
CA PHE A 289 0.77 21.86 -24.87
C PHE A 289 0.40 21.18 -23.55
N SER A 290 -0.06 19.93 -23.66
CA SER A 290 -0.23 19.07 -22.49
C SER A 290 1.10 18.53 -22.00
N LEU A 291 1.18 18.14 -20.71
CA LEU A 291 2.36 17.47 -20.14
C LEU A 291 2.80 16.24 -20.95
N LYS A 292 1.84 15.52 -21.57
CA LYS A 292 2.14 14.36 -22.43
C LYS A 292 2.89 14.79 -23.69
N LYS A 293 2.45 15.86 -24.36
CA LYS A 293 3.11 16.39 -25.55
C LYS A 293 4.51 16.93 -25.22
N LEU A 294 4.62 17.72 -24.16
CA LEU A 294 5.91 18.21 -23.64
C LEU A 294 6.85 17.05 -23.31
N SER A 295 6.37 16.02 -22.63
CA SER A 295 7.18 14.85 -22.27
C SER A 295 7.70 14.06 -23.47
N LYS A 296 6.89 13.96 -24.54
CA LYS A 296 7.28 13.28 -25.78
C LYS A 296 8.37 14.06 -26.52
N LEU A 297 8.26 15.39 -26.58
CA LEU A 297 9.25 16.27 -27.22
C LEU A 297 10.56 16.27 -26.43
N LEU A 298 10.49 16.30 -25.11
CA LEU A 298 11.65 16.33 -24.22
C LEU A 298 12.22 14.94 -23.88
N GLY A 299 11.67 13.87 -24.46
CA GLY A 299 12.14 12.50 -24.28
C GLY A 299 12.11 12.03 -22.82
N THR A 300 11.11 12.43 -22.04
CA THR A 300 10.97 12.12 -20.60
C THR A 300 9.52 11.72 -20.24
N SER A 301 9.24 11.51 -18.95
CA SER A 301 7.89 11.21 -18.48
C SER A 301 7.07 12.50 -18.18
N PRO A 302 5.73 12.49 -18.37
CA PRO A 302 4.86 13.61 -18.00
C PRO A 302 4.99 13.97 -16.51
N THR A 303 5.17 12.98 -15.65
CA THR A 303 5.37 13.16 -14.21
C THR A 303 6.66 13.93 -13.92
N THR A 304 7.74 13.61 -14.65
CA THR A 304 9.02 14.31 -14.53
C THR A 304 8.87 15.78 -14.90
N ILE A 305 8.18 16.09 -16.03
CA ILE A 305 7.88 17.47 -16.43
C ILE A 305 7.06 18.19 -15.34
N GLY A 306 5.97 17.58 -14.88
CA GLY A 306 5.10 18.19 -13.87
C GLY A 306 5.82 18.47 -12.54
N ASN A 307 6.69 17.55 -12.10
CA ASN A 307 7.53 17.77 -10.91
C ASN A 307 8.56 18.87 -11.14
N ARG A 308 9.15 18.97 -12.34
CA ARG A 308 10.13 20.01 -12.66
C ARG A 308 9.49 21.40 -12.71
N ILE A 309 8.32 21.55 -13.34
CA ILE A 309 7.53 22.80 -13.34
C ILE A 309 7.24 23.25 -11.90
N LYS A 310 6.80 22.33 -11.02
CA LYS A 310 6.55 22.64 -9.61
C LYS A 310 7.81 23.14 -8.89
N LYS A 311 8.95 22.51 -9.16
CA LYS A 311 10.24 22.90 -8.58
C LYS A 311 10.65 24.30 -9.07
N ILE A 312 10.60 24.55 -10.38
CA ILE A 312 10.87 25.87 -10.98
C ILE A 312 10.02 26.95 -10.30
N ASN A 313 8.71 26.70 -10.17
CA ASN A 313 7.80 27.65 -9.54
C ASN A 313 8.01 27.83 -8.02
N SER A 314 8.60 26.85 -7.33
CA SER A 314 8.94 26.98 -5.91
C SER A 314 10.19 27.81 -5.65
N GLU A 315 11.06 27.96 -6.65
CA GLU A 315 12.28 28.79 -6.60
C GLU A 315 12.02 30.24 -7.08
N GLY A 316 10.77 30.54 -7.47
CA GLY A 316 10.29 31.83 -7.96
C GLY A 316 9.23 31.65 -9.05
N GLU A 317 8.31 32.61 -9.21
CA GLU A 317 7.25 32.48 -10.21
C GLU A 317 7.80 32.74 -11.62
N ARG A 318 8.14 31.67 -12.36
CA ARG A 318 8.71 31.75 -13.72
C ARG A 318 7.82 31.13 -14.81
N VAL A 319 6.93 30.18 -14.47
CA VAL A 319 6.11 29.47 -15.47
C VAL A 319 4.64 29.40 -15.07
N ARG A 320 3.79 30.13 -15.78
CA ARG A 320 2.32 30.00 -15.71
C ARG A 320 1.85 28.83 -16.57
N TYR A 321 2.12 27.61 -16.13
CA TYR A 321 1.58 26.41 -16.77
C TYR A 321 0.19 26.07 -16.20
N ILE A 322 -0.85 26.19 -17.03
CA ILE A 322 -2.19 25.74 -16.67
C ILE A 322 -2.26 24.24 -16.98
N SER A 323 -2.41 23.41 -15.94
CA SER A 323 -2.55 21.97 -16.12
C SER A 323 -3.78 21.66 -16.97
N LYS A 324 -3.55 21.38 -18.24
CA LYS A 324 -4.57 20.81 -19.12
C LYS A 324 -4.77 19.37 -18.69
N ASP A 325 -5.88 19.12 -18.04
CA ASP A 325 -6.32 17.76 -17.73
C ASP A 325 -6.17 16.89 -18.98
N PHE A 326 -5.74 15.65 -18.79
CA PHE A 326 -5.72 14.68 -19.86
C PHE A 326 -7.08 14.71 -20.56
N PRO A 327 -7.17 15.02 -21.87
CA PRO A 327 -8.32 14.57 -22.62
C PRO A 327 -8.27 13.05 -22.43
N LYS A 328 -9.23 12.54 -21.67
CA LYS A 328 -9.43 11.10 -21.56
C LYS A 328 -9.70 10.69 -23.00
N ASP A 329 -8.70 10.09 -23.65
CA ASP A 329 -8.85 9.56 -25.00
C ASP A 329 -10.15 8.75 -24.97
N LYS A 330 -11.15 9.23 -25.70
CA LYS A 330 -12.46 8.58 -25.82
C LYS A 330 -12.22 7.28 -26.58
N VAL A 331 -11.83 6.24 -25.85
CA VAL A 331 -12.16 4.88 -26.27
C VAL A 331 -13.69 4.84 -26.17
N GLU A 332 -14.36 4.64 -27.30
CA GLU A 332 -15.79 4.29 -27.35
C GLU A 332 -15.99 2.98 -26.59
N THR A 333 -16.09 3.09 -25.27
CA THR A 333 -16.72 2.08 -24.43
C THR A 333 -18.09 2.63 -24.07
N CYS A 334 -19.11 1.85 -24.38
CA CYS A 334 -20.53 2.10 -24.18
C CYS A 334 -20.83 2.89 -22.89
N ASP A 335 -21.70 3.87 -23.06
CA ASP A 335 -22.12 4.89 -22.10
C ASP A 335 -22.31 4.41 -20.66
N LEU A 336 -21.32 4.68 -19.81
CA LEU A 336 -21.53 5.08 -18.42
C LEU A 336 -20.47 6.13 -18.08
N GLN A 337 -20.73 7.36 -18.55
CA GLN A 337 -19.99 8.54 -18.12
C GLN A 337 -20.12 8.66 -16.60
N ASN A 338 -18.99 8.76 -15.92
CA ASN A 338 -18.93 9.12 -14.51
C ASN A 338 -19.28 10.62 -14.42
N PRO A 339 -20.50 11.00 -14.00
CA PRO A 339 -20.91 12.39 -14.03
C PRO A 339 -20.05 13.15 -13.01
N LYS A 340 -19.55 14.32 -13.39
CA LYS A 340 -19.26 15.38 -12.40
C LYS A 340 -20.54 15.47 -11.56
N SER A 341 -20.46 15.10 -10.28
CA SER A 341 -21.65 15.10 -9.42
C SER A 341 -22.29 16.48 -9.51
N LYS A 342 -23.55 16.53 -9.96
CA LYS A 342 -24.38 17.73 -10.13
C LYS A 342 -24.67 18.48 -8.81
N LEU A 343 -23.91 18.21 -7.76
CA LEU A 343 -24.14 18.70 -6.42
C LEU A 343 -23.39 20.01 -6.22
N SER A 344 -24.03 21.13 -6.57
CA SER A 344 -23.53 22.46 -6.26
C SER A 344 -23.47 22.67 -4.74
N ASP A 345 -22.61 23.58 -4.29
CA ASP A 345 -22.50 23.88 -2.86
C ASP A 345 -23.76 24.58 -2.36
N GLU A 346 -24.40 25.38 -3.20
CA GLU A 346 -25.68 26.04 -2.95
C GLU A 346 -26.79 25.01 -2.69
N PHE A 347 -26.94 24.02 -3.57
CA PHE A 347 -27.92 22.95 -3.38
C PHE A 347 -27.68 22.18 -2.08
N LEU A 348 -26.42 21.92 -1.73
CA LEU A 348 -26.09 21.21 -0.49
C LEU A 348 -26.37 22.05 0.76
N ILE A 349 -26.19 23.36 0.69
CA ILE A 349 -26.52 24.31 1.76
C ILE A 349 -28.04 24.36 1.94
N ASP A 350 -28.79 24.52 0.85
CA ASP A 350 -30.26 24.56 0.87
C ASP A 350 -30.83 23.26 1.45
N LEU A 351 -30.27 22.10 1.03
CA LEU A 351 -30.68 20.79 1.54
C LEU A 351 -30.51 20.67 3.06
N VAL A 352 -29.44 21.24 3.63
CA VAL A 352 -29.19 21.26 5.09
C VAL A 352 -30.13 22.23 5.80
N ILE A 353 -30.41 23.39 5.21
CA ILE A 353 -31.31 24.41 5.77
C ILE A 353 -32.76 23.91 5.80
N GLU A 354 -33.22 23.27 4.72
CA GLU A 354 -34.58 22.75 4.59
C GLU A 354 -34.85 21.53 5.49
N ASN A 355 -33.80 20.82 5.93
CA ASN A 355 -33.91 19.58 6.70
C ASN A 355 -33.09 19.62 8.00
N PRO A 356 -33.38 20.56 8.93
CA PRO A 356 -32.63 20.66 10.18
C PRO A 356 -32.80 19.38 11.00
N GLY A 357 -31.67 18.73 11.33
CA GLY A 357 -31.63 17.46 12.07
C GLY A 357 -31.29 16.23 11.23
N PHE A 358 -31.18 16.34 9.90
CA PHE A 358 -30.76 15.23 9.05
C PHE A 358 -29.25 14.98 9.20
N GLY A 359 -28.88 13.70 9.36
CA GLY A 359 -27.50 13.27 9.31
C GLY A 359 -26.97 13.16 7.88
N VAL A 360 -25.65 13.00 7.74
CA VAL A 360 -24.96 12.87 6.45
C VAL A 360 -25.51 11.71 5.60
N LYS A 361 -26.04 10.65 6.23
CA LYS A 361 -26.62 9.50 5.52
C LYS A 361 -27.97 9.84 4.89
N GLU A 362 -28.79 10.59 5.59
CA GLU A 362 -30.11 11.04 5.15
C GLU A 362 -29.97 12.05 4.02
N LEU A 363 -29.06 13.02 4.17
CA LEU A 363 -28.72 13.99 3.11
C LEU A 363 -28.18 13.29 1.85
N ALA A 364 -27.37 12.24 2.00
CA ALA A 364 -26.85 11.48 0.87
C ALA A 364 -27.96 10.74 0.09
N LYS A 365 -29.00 10.25 0.77
CA LYS A 365 -30.17 9.65 0.11
C LYS A 365 -30.98 10.69 -0.66
N LEU A 366 -31.21 11.87 -0.06
CA LEU A 366 -31.94 12.96 -0.72
C LEU A 366 -31.21 13.49 -1.96
N ALA A 367 -29.89 13.60 -1.88
CA ALA A 367 -29.03 14.08 -2.94
C ALA A 367 -28.65 13.01 -3.99
N ASP A 368 -29.20 11.80 -3.88
CA ASP A 368 -28.87 10.62 -4.70
C ASP A 368 -27.36 10.45 -4.91
N THR A 369 -26.60 10.53 -3.82
CA THR A 369 -25.13 10.47 -3.87
C THR A 369 -24.56 9.70 -2.69
N SER A 370 -23.24 9.53 -2.67
CA SER A 370 -22.59 8.78 -1.58
C SER A 370 -22.41 9.64 -0.33
N VAL A 371 -22.56 9.01 0.84
CA VAL A 371 -22.26 9.59 2.16
C VAL A 371 -20.88 10.25 2.19
N ARG A 372 -19.89 9.64 1.53
CA ARG A 372 -18.53 10.18 1.43
C ARG A 372 -18.49 11.51 0.69
N VAL A 373 -19.24 11.66 -0.41
CA VAL A 373 -19.30 12.90 -1.19
C VAL A 373 -19.92 14.03 -0.38
N ILE A 374 -21.06 13.79 0.27
CA ILE A 374 -21.69 14.76 1.17
C ILE A 374 -20.75 15.17 2.30
N SER A 375 -20.12 14.20 2.98
CA SER A 375 -19.21 14.47 4.11
C SER A 375 -18.01 15.33 3.71
N ILE A 376 -17.42 15.06 2.54
CA ILE A 376 -16.28 15.85 2.05
C ILE A 376 -16.73 17.27 1.70
N ARG A 377 -17.87 17.42 1.02
CA ARG A 377 -18.36 18.74 0.57
C ARG A 377 -18.79 19.61 1.75
N LEU A 378 -19.51 19.07 2.73
CA LEU A 378 -19.86 19.83 3.95
C LEU A 378 -18.62 20.34 4.70
N LYS A 379 -17.57 19.52 4.83
CA LYS A 379 -16.30 19.96 5.45
C LYS A 379 -15.62 21.09 4.66
N GLN A 380 -15.69 21.07 3.33
CA GLN A 380 -15.16 22.13 2.50
C GLN A 380 -15.94 23.43 2.68
N ILE A 381 -17.28 23.35 2.72
CA ILE A 381 -18.16 24.50 2.95
C ILE A 381 -17.90 25.12 4.33
N ASP A 382 -17.81 24.31 5.39
CA ASP A 382 -17.54 24.79 6.75
C ASP A 382 -16.19 25.50 6.84
N TRP A 383 -15.16 24.94 6.19
CA TRP A 383 -13.84 25.55 6.14
C TRP A 383 -13.84 26.90 5.41
N ILE A 384 -14.58 27.01 4.30
CA ILE A 384 -14.75 28.27 3.56
C ILE A 384 -15.45 29.31 4.45
N LYS A 385 -16.55 28.94 5.13
CA LYS A 385 -17.26 29.84 6.06
C LYS A 385 -16.37 30.34 7.20
N ALA A 386 -15.61 29.44 7.84
CA ALA A 386 -14.67 29.80 8.91
C ALA A 386 -13.61 30.79 8.43
N ARG A 387 -13.09 30.61 7.20
CA ARG A 387 -12.09 31.50 6.59
C ARG A 387 -12.66 32.88 6.25
N THR A 388 -13.87 32.95 5.71
CA THR A 388 -14.54 34.22 5.40
C THR A 388 -14.82 35.03 6.67
N ASN A 389 -15.29 34.38 7.74
CA ASN A 389 -15.52 35.05 9.04
C ASN A 389 -14.22 35.60 9.64
N TYR A 390 -13.11 34.84 9.55
CA TYR A 390 -11.81 35.30 10.01
C TYR A 390 -11.34 36.56 9.26
N ASN A 391 -11.46 36.57 7.93
CA ASN A 391 -11.07 37.72 7.11
C ASN A 391 -11.94 38.96 7.37
N ASN A 392 -13.25 38.79 7.55
CA ASN A 392 -14.16 39.89 7.86
C ASN A 392 -13.88 40.52 9.23
N ASN A 393 -13.55 39.69 10.23
CA ASN A 393 -13.18 40.17 11.56
C ASN A 393 -11.84 40.92 11.55
N ASN A 394 -10.87 40.47 10.75
CA ASN A 394 -9.60 41.19 10.57
C ASN A 394 -9.78 42.50 9.80
N SER A 395 -10.65 42.55 8.79
CA SER A 395 -10.95 43.79 8.06
C SER A 395 -11.63 44.83 8.96
N ALA A 396 -12.54 44.39 9.85
CA ALA A 396 -13.18 45.28 10.83
C ALA A 396 -12.21 45.78 11.92
N PHE A 397 -11.19 44.98 12.25
CA PHE A 397 -10.13 45.38 13.19
C PHE A 397 -9.19 46.45 12.60
N VAL A 398 -8.82 46.32 11.32
CA VAL A 398 -7.98 47.30 10.61
C VAL A 398 -8.71 48.64 10.43
N ALA A 399 -10.02 48.63 10.18
CA ALA A 399 -10.80 49.86 10.06
C ALA A 399 -10.90 50.65 11.38
N LYS A 400 -10.90 49.98 12.54
CA LYS A 400 -10.97 50.63 13.87
C LYS A 400 -9.65 51.16 14.41
N SER A 401 -8.53 50.82 13.76
CA SER A 401 -7.18 51.26 14.19
C SER A 401 -6.65 52.43 13.35
N SER A 402 -7.50 53.00 12.49
CA SER A 402 -7.19 54.13 11.60
C SER A 402 -7.92 55.44 11.96
N ASP A 403 -8.71 55.43 13.03
CA ASP A 403 -9.30 56.59 13.71
C ASP A 403 -8.60 56.78 15.06
#